data_AF-A0A7C4U8I7-F1
#
_entry.id   AF-A0A7C4U8I7-F1
#
_cell.length_a   1.000
_cell.length_b   1.000
_cell.length_c   1.000
_cell.angle_alpha   90.00
_cell.angle_beta   90.00
_cell.angle_gamma   90.00
#
_symmetry.space_group_name_H-M   'P 1'
#
loop_
_entity.id
_entity.type
_entity.pdbx_description
1 polymer ?
#
loop_
_entity_poly.entity_id
_entity_poly.type
_entity_poly.pdbx_seq_one_letter_code
_entity_poly.pdbx_strand_id
1 'polypeptide(L)'
;MDKNLSQIFIVWDKLFGTFVEEKKDIPPIYGITRPARTWNPIKINFQHLWLMIKDAWRTNNWVDKFTLWFKPTGYRPADVAEKYPVYKIEDVYHFEKYDTKTSPLFNAWCWVQLTLILLFISYLFGNIAYINSLDSSYIYWYGAFVFLSVYALTDLMDRNRYAIIWEVLRCGLAFWFLYDQQDWFGISKMMELKFVLTGYFGLSVVVTGWFVVEHRKEDAEFNIAKSNADIK
;
A
#
# COMPACT_ATOMS: atom_id res chain seq x y z
N MET A 1 -27.03 10.31 -11.64
CA MET A 1 -25.99 11.35 -11.48
C MET A 1 -25.53 11.26 -10.04
N ASP A 2 -24.25 11.02 -9.83
CA ASP A 2 -23.67 10.89 -8.49
C ASP A 2 -23.81 12.22 -7.73
N LYS A 3 -24.11 12.13 -6.43
CA LYS A 3 -24.43 13.24 -5.53
C LYS A 3 -23.63 13.05 -4.24
N ASN A 4 -23.51 14.09 -3.41
CA ASN A 4 -22.73 14.05 -2.17
C ASN A 4 -21.26 13.66 -2.39
N LEU A 5 -20.54 14.43 -3.21
CA LEU A 5 -19.15 14.12 -3.63
C LEU A 5 -18.10 14.62 -2.63
N SER A 6 -18.51 15.38 -1.61
CA SER A 6 -17.57 15.90 -0.61
C SER A 6 -17.09 14.79 0.31
N GLN A 7 -15.78 14.56 0.35
CA GLN A 7 -15.20 13.45 1.11
C GLN A 7 -15.30 13.62 2.64
N ILE A 8 -15.27 14.86 3.14
CA ILE A 8 -15.15 15.15 4.59
C ILE A 8 -16.31 16.04 5.06
N PHE A 9 -16.57 17.16 4.38
CA PHE A 9 -17.58 18.15 4.81
C PHE A 9 -18.63 18.41 3.74
N ILE A 10 -19.91 18.32 4.15
CA ILE A 10 -21.11 18.59 3.32
C ILE A 10 -21.20 20.03 2.77
N VAL A 11 -20.38 20.96 3.26
CA VAL A 11 -20.45 22.39 2.89
C VAL A 11 -20.31 22.58 1.39
N TRP A 12 -19.42 21.83 0.75
CA TRP A 12 -19.22 21.92 -0.70
C TRP A 12 -20.43 21.41 -1.48
N ASP A 13 -21.04 20.31 -1.03
CA ASP A 13 -22.25 19.78 -1.69
C ASP A 13 -23.45 20.73 -1.60
N LYS A 14 -23.55 21.49 -0.51
CA LYS A 14 -24.57 22.55 -0.38
C LYS A 14 -24.27 23.73 -1.30
N LEU A 15 -23.00 24.14 -1.40
CA LEU A 15 -22.58 25.27 -2.23
C LEU A 15 -22.76 24.99 -3.73
N PHE A 16 -22.49 23.75 -4.17
CA PHE A 16 -22.60 23.34 -5.58
C PHE A 16 -23.92 22.66 -5.93
N GLY A 17 -24.87 22.56 -5.00
CA GLY A 17 -26.19 21.95 -5.24
C GLY A 17 -26.15 20.44 -5.54
N THR A 18 -25.09 19.75 -5.11
CA THR A 18 -24.93 18.30 -5.22
C THR A 18 -25.40 17.54 -3.98
N PHE A 19 -25.91 18.26 -2.96
CA PHE A 19 -26.45 17.64 -1.76
C PHE A 19 -27.75 16.87 -2.02
N VAL A 20 -27.84 15.65 -1.48
CA VAL A 20 -29.05 14.84 -1.42
C VAL A 20 -29.18 14.27 -0.01
N GLU A 21 -30.34 14.44 0.61
CA GLU A 21 -30.65 13.86 1.91
C GLU A 21 -30.74 12.32 1.82
N GLU A 22 -30.22 11.65 2.85
CA GLU A 22 -30.22 10.19 2.93
C GLU A 22 -31.67 9.68 3.01
N LYS A 23 -32.05 8.86 2.03
CA LYS A 23 -33.39 8.25 1.97
C LYS A 23 -33.33 6.90 2.66
N LYS A 24 -34.28 6.63 3.56
CA LYS A 24 -34.37 5.33 4.27
C LYS A 24 -34.46 4.13 3.31
N ASP A 25 -34.99 4.34 2.12
CA ASP A 25 -35.21 3.27 1.13
C ASP A 25 -33.99 2.99 0.24
N ILE A 26 -32.95 3.85 0.29
CA ILE A 26 -31.75 3.71 -0.54
C ILE A 26 -30.53 3.83 0.38
N PRO A 27 -29.91 2.70 0.80
CA PRO A 27 -28.74 2.77 1.65
C PRO A 27 -27.58 3.46 0.90
N PRO A 28 -26.86 4.39 1.54
CA PRO A 28 -25.72 5.05 0.93
C PRO A 28 -24.57 4.05 0.76
N ILE A 29 -23.99 4.00 -0.43
CA ILE A 29 -22.82 3.17 -0.72
C ILE A 29 -21.62 4.07 -0.95
N TYR A 30 -20.68 3.98 -0.03
CA TYR A 30 -19.45 4.73 -0.07
C TYR A 30 -18.36 3.96 -0.81
N GLY A 31 -17.58 4.67 -1.61
CA GLY A 31 -16.43 4.09 -2.28
C GLY A 31 -16.07 4.81 -3.56
N ILE A 32 -15.10 4.24 -4.26
CA ILE A 32 -14.68 4.67 -5.59
C ILE A 32 -15.15 3.63 -6.61
N THR A 33 -15.48 4.09 -7.82
CA THR A 33 -15.97 3.22 -8.91
C THR A 33 -14.95 2.18 -9.38
N ARG A 34 -13.68 2.33 -8.98
CA ARG A 34 -12.58 1.40 -9.25
C ARG A 34 -11.87 1.08 -7.93
N PRO A 35 -12.34 0.09 -7.16
CA PRO A 35 -11.75 -0.22 -5.86
C PRO A 35 -10.33 -0.75 -6.04
N ALA A 36 -9.41 -0.28 -5.21
CA ALA A 36 -8.07 -0.82 -5.18
C ALA A 36 -8.09 -2.24 -4.59
N ARG A 37 -7.42 -3.18 -5.26
CA ARG A 37 -7.28 -4.56 -4.80
C ARG A 37 -5.92 -4.78 -4.14
N THR A 38 -5.59 -3.93 -3.19
CA THR A 38 -4.31 -3.94 -2.46
C THR A 38 -4.45 -3.10 -1.20
N TRP A 39 -3.81 -3.52 -0.12
CA TRP A 39 -3.65 -2.75 1.12
C TRP A 39 -2.50 -1.75 1.03
N ASN A 40 -1.67 -1.83 -0.01
CA ASN A 40 -0.46 -1.04 -0.13
C ASN A 40 -0.77 0.41 -0.56
N PRO A 41 -0.58 1.41 0.34
CA PRO A 41 -0.95 2.80 0.06
C PRO A 41 -0.13 3.38 -1.09
N ILE A 42 1.10 2.90 -1.29
CA ILE A 42 1.98 3.36 -2.37
C ILE A 42 1.40 2.91 -3.71
N LYS A 43 1.03 1.62 -3.83
CA LYS A 43 0.35 1.12 -5.03
C LYS A 43 -0.96 1.84 -5.28
N ILE A 44 -1.77 2.09 -4.23
CA ILE A 44 -3.04 2.84 -4.34
C ILE A 44 -2.82 4.25 -4.89
N ASN A 45 -1.83 4.98 -4.38
CA ASN A 45 -1.55 6.34 -4.83
C ASN A 45 -1.08 6.38 -6.29
N PHE A 46 -0.23 5.43 -6.69
CA PHE A 46 0.35 5.40 -8.03
C PHE A 46 -0.47 4.62 -9.08
N GLN A 47 -1.55 3.93 -8.71
CA GLN A 47 -2.31 3.08 -9.64
C GLN A 47 -2.85 3.83 -10.86
N HIS A 48 -3.36 5.05 -10.66
CA HIS A 48 -3.93 5.87 -11.72
C HIS A 48 -2.84 6.43 -12.64
N LEU A 49 -1.73 6.90 -12.06
CA LEU A 49 -0.57 7.35 -12.81
C LEU A 49 0.01 6.21 -13.65
N TRP A 50 0.14 5.01 -13.06
CA TRP A 50 0.64 3.83 -13.75
C TRP A 50 -0.28 3.37 -14.88
N LEU A 51 -1.60 3.47 -14.70
CA LEU A 51 -2.56 3.22 -15.77
C LEU A 51 -2.38 4.22 -16.91
N MET A 52 -2.24 5.51 -16.61
CA MET A 52 -1.99 6.54 -17.63
C MET A 52 -0.67 6.31 -18.38
N ILE A 53 0.41 5.97 -17.67
CA ILE A 53 1.70 5.59 -18.29
C ILE A 53 1.50 4.44 -19.27
N LYS A 54 0.80 3.38 -18.86
CA LYS A 54 0.51 2.23 -19.73
C LYS A 54 -0.34 2.62 -20.93
N ASP A 55 -1.34 3.46 -20.75
CA ASP A 55 -2.22 3.90 -21.83
C ASP A 55 -1.46 4.76 -22.85
N ALA A 56 -0.62 5.69 -22.39
CA ALA A 56 0.27 6.48 -23.24
C ALA A 56 1.29 5.60 -23.98
N TRP A 57 1.81 4.57 -23.33
CA TRP A 57 2.78 3.66 -23.97
C TRP A 57 2.12 2.78 -25.03
N ARG A 58 0.92 2.25 -24.74
CA ARG A 58 0.20 1.27 -25.57
C ARG A 58 -0.60 1.87 -26.72
N THR A 59 -0.98 3.14 -26.67
CA THR A 59 -1.75 3.72 -27.77
C THR A 59 -0.93 3.80 -29.05
N ASN A 60 -1.59 3.57 -30.18
CA ASN A 60 -1.02 3.73 -31.51
C ASN A 60 -1.06 5.20 -31.97
N ASN A 61 -1.84 6.06 -31.30
CA ASN A 61 -1.94 7.48 -31.64
C ASN A 61 -0.88 8.32 -30.92
N TRP A 62 0.09 8.83 -31.67
CA TRP A 62 1.15 9.69 -31.16
C TRP A 62 0.65 10.97 -30.49
N VAL A 63 -0.46 11.55 -30.97
CA VAL A 63 -1.05 12.74 -30.35
C VAL A 63 -1.56 12.41 -28.96
N ASP A 64 -2.23 11.27 -28.80
CA ASP A 64 -2.74 10.84 -27.51
C ASP A 64 -1.60 10.49 -26.54
N LYS A 65 -0.43 10.01 -27.01
CA LYS A 65 0.74 9.78 -26.14
C LYS A 65 1.17 11.00 -25.34
N PHE A 66 1.15 12.18 -25.97
CA PHE A 66 1.58 13.44 -25.35
C PHE A 66 0.42 14.23 -24.74
N THR A 67 -0.79 14.13 -25.30
CA THR A 67 -1.94 14.91 -24.82
C THR A 67 -2.70 14.23 -23.68
N LEU A 68 -2.55 12.91 -23.47
CA LEU A 68 -3.23 12.14 -22.41
C LEU A 68 -3.12 12.82 -21.03
N TRP A 69 -1.94 13.37 -20.72
CA TRP A 69 -1.61 13.98 -19.41
C TRP A 69 -2.40 15.25 -19.10
N PHE A 70 -2.96 15.88 -20.12
CA PHE A 70 -3.73 17.12 -20.02
C PHE A 70 -5.23 16.93 -20.29
N LYS A 71 -5.64 15.71 -20.65
CA LYS A 71 -7.04 15.37 -20.91
C LYS A 71 -7.80 15.19 -19.58
N PRO A 72 -9.14 15.31 -19.59
CA PRO A 72 -9.94 15.14 -18.38
C PRO A 72 -9.75 13.77 -17.73
N THR A 73 -10.02 13.72 -16.42
CA THR A 73 -9.87 12.51 -15.61
C THR A 73 -10.71 11.37 -16.17
N GLY A 74 -10.09 10.20 -16.34
CA GLY A 74 -10.73 9.01 -16.88
C GLY A 74 -10.70 8.89 -18.40
N TYR A 75 -10.18 9.88 -19.13
CA TYR A 75 -9.90 9.75 -20.56
C TYR A 75 -8.90 8.60 -20.81
N ARG A 76 -9.20 7.78 -21.81
CA ARG A 76 -8.30 6.74 -22.32
C ARG A 76 -8.39 6.73 -23.85
N PRO A 77 -7.28 6.49 -24.57
CA PRO A 77 -7.30 6.35 -26.02
C PRO A 77 -8.22 5.20 -26.43
N ALA A 78 -9.01 5.36 -27.50
CA ALA A 78 -10.06 4.41 -27.87
C ALA A 78 -9.49 3.01 -28.16
N ASP A 79 -8.36 2.96 -28.86
CA ASP A 79 -7.63 1.73 -29.19
C ASP A 79 -7.17 0.97 -27.94
N VAL A 80 -6.72 1.69 -26.91
CA VAL A 80 -6.30 1.09 -25.64
C VAL A 80 -7.50 0.71 -24.77
N ALA A 81 -8.55 1.53 -24.77
CA ALA A 81 -9.76 1.25 -24.01
C ALA A 81 -10.45 -0.05 -24.48
N GLU A 82 -10.46 -0.28 -25.79
CA GLU A 82 -10.98 -1.51 -26.41
C GLU A 82 -10.08 -2.72 -26.13
N LYS A 83 -8.77 -2.58 -26.37
CA LYS A 83 -7.82 -3.70 -26.23
C LYS A 83 -7.48 -4.06 -24.78
N TYR A 84 -7.55 -3.09 -23.87
CA TYR A 84 -7.20 -3.23 -22.45
C TYR A 84 -8.29 -2.62 -21.58
N PRO A 85 -9.47 -3.25 -21.48
CA PRO A 85 -10.53 -2.76 -20.61
C PRO A 85 -10.07 -2.76 -19.15
N VAL A 86 -10.46 -1.72 -18.42
CA VAL A 86 -10.18 -1.58 -16.99
C VAL A 86 -11.47 -1.85 -16.25
N TYR A 87 -11.42 -2.77 -15.29
CA TYR A 87 -12.55 -3.09 -14.43
C TYR A 87 -13.12 -1.83 -13.76
N LYS A 88 -14.44 -1.71 -13.83
CA LYS A 88 -15.25 -0.72 -13.11
C LYS A 88 -16.39 -1.47 -12.45
N ILE A 89 -16.79 -1.01 -11.28
CA ILE A 89 -17.99 -1.52 -10.63
C ILE A 89 -19.19 -1.12 -11.50
N GLU A 90 -19.95 -2.11 -11.96
CA GLU A 90 -21.21 -1.91 -12.68
C GLU A 90 -22.40 -2.00 -11.71
N ASP A 91 -22.38 -2.96 -10.79
CA ASP A 91 -23.35 -3.08 -9.69
C ASP A 91 -22.73 -2.58 -8.37
N VAL A 92 -23.19 -1.40 -7.94
CA VAL A 92 -22.72 -0.74 -6.71
C VAL A 92 -23.15 -1.50 -5.46
N TYR A 93 -24.24 -2.27 -5.51
CA TYR A 93 -24.79 -3.00 -4.35
C TYR A 93 -24.13 -4.37 -4.17
N HIS A 94 -23.64 -4.99 -5.24
CA HIS A 94 -23.05 -6.34 -5.21
C HIS A 94 -21.64 -6.38 -5.81
N PHE A 95 -20.69 -5.73 -5.13
CA PHE A 95 -19.27 -5.86 -5.46
C PHE A 95 -18.50 -6.58 -4.36
N GLU A 96 -17.52 -7.39 -4.76
CA GLU A 96 -16.59 -8.03 -3.82
C GLU A 96 -15.62 -6.99 -3.25
N LYS A 97 -15.66 -6.81 -1.93
CA LYS A 97 -14.67 -5.99 -1.22
C LYS A 97 -13.33 -6.72 -1.21
N TYR A 98 -12.25 -5.96 -1.38
CA TYR A 98 -10.92 -6.51 -1.24
C TYR A 98 -10.70 -6.91 0.21
N ASP A 99 -10.58 -8.22 0.44
CA ASP A 99 -10.34 -8.81 1.75
C ASP A 99 -9.39 -9.99 1.59
N THR A 100 -8.32 -9.97 2.38
CA THR A 100 -7.26 -10.98 2.36
C THR A 100 -7.45 -11.90 3.56
N LYS A 101 -7.37 -13.21 3.36
CA LYS A 101 -7.48 -14.17 4.46
C LYS A 101 -6.40 -13.91 5.51
N THR A 102 -6.81 -13.83 6.78
CA THR A 102 -5.90 -13.58 7.91
C THR A 102 -5.99 -14.69 8.97
N SER A 103 -4.93 -14.84 9.76
CA SER A 103 -4.90 -15.64 10.97
C SER A 103 -4.64 -14.75 12.19
N PRO A 104 -5.06 -15.14 13.42
CA PRO A 104 -4.81 -14.34 14.62
C PRO A 104 -3.32 -14.05 14.86
N LEU A 105 -2.45 -15.02 14.56
CA LEU A 105 -1.00 -14.85 14.69
C LEU A 105 -0.46 -13.86 13.65
N PHE A 106 -0.97 -13.92 12.42
CA PHE A 106 -0.63 -12.96 11.38
C PHE A 106 -1.04 -11.53 11.76
N ASN A 107 -2.27 -11.37 12.28
CA ASN A 107 -2.76 -10.08 12.73
C ASN A 107 -1.90 -9.52 13.89
N ALA A 108 -1.53 -10.36 14.86
CA ALA A 108 -0.62 -9.96 15.94
C ALA A 108 0.74 -9.50 15.40
N TRP A 109 1.31 -10.22 14.42
CA TRP A 109 2.56 -9.84 13.79
C TRP A 109 2.46 -8.49 13.04
N CYS A 110 1.39 -8.28 12.28
CA CYS A 110 1.13 -7.00 11.61
C CYS A 110 1.03 -5.84 12.61
N TRP A 111 0.36 -6.04 13.76
CA TRP A 111 0.29 -5.04 14.82
C TRP A 111 1.65 -4.72 15.44
N VAL A 112 2.49 -5.74 15.65
CA VAL A 112 3.87 -5.54 16.13
C VAL A 112 4.68 -4.71 15.11
N GLN A 113 4.64 -5.08 13.83
CA GLN A 113 5.35 -4.32 12.79
C GLN A 113 4.83 -2.89 12.66
N LEU A 114 3.51 -2.69 12.66
CA LEU A 114 2.89 -1.36 12.62
C LEU A 114 3.31 -0.51 13.81
N THR A 115 3.31 -1.08 15.02
CA THR A 115 3.75 -0.38 16.24
C THR A 115 5.21 0.05 16.13
N LEU A 116 6.08 -0.83 15.63
CA LEU A 116 7.49 -0.50 15.44
C LEU A 116 7.70 0.56 14.36
N ILE A 117 6.95 0.53 13.27
CA ILE A 117 6.96 1.60 12.25
C ILE A 117 6.54 2.93 12.88
N LEU A 118 5.48 2.95 13.70
CA LEU A 118 5.04 4.15 14.40
C LEU A 118 6.09 4.67 15.39
N LEU A 119 6.80 3.78 16.09
CA LEU A 119 7.91 4.15 16.96
C LEU A 119 9.10 4.71 16.16
N PHE A 120 9.45 4.10 15.02
CA PHE A 120 10.49 4.62 14.15
C PHE A 120 10.16 6.00 13.58
N ILE A 121 8.90 6.21 13.17
CA ILE A 121 8.40 7.50 12.70
C ILE A 121 8.45 8.53 13.83
N SER A 122 7.94 8.18 15.01
CA SER A 122 7.97 9.04 16.20
C SER A 122 9.40 9.43 16.58
N TYR A 123 10.34 8.49 16.52
CA TYR A 123 11.75 8.75 16.79
C TYR A 123 12.36 9.72 15.76
N LEU A 124 12.12 9.47 14.46
CA LEU A 124 12.57 10.35 13.38
C LEU A 124 12.06 11.79 13.61
N PHE A 125 10.75 11.98 13.78
CA PHE A 125 10.16 13.31 13.96
C PHE A 125 10.59 13.98 15.27
N GLY A 126 10.70 13.22 16.37
CA GLY A 126 11.15 13.74 17.65
C GLY A 126 12.62 14.16 17.68
N ASN A 127 13.45 13.63 16.78
CA ASN A 127 14.89 13.86 16.77
C ASN A 127 15.42 14.44 15.44
N ILE A 128 14.57 15.03 14.59
CA ILE A 128 14.98 15.57 13.28
C ILE A 128 16.20 16.49 13.39
N ALA A 129 16.18 17.46 14.31
CA ALA A 129 17.27 18.42 14.47
C ALA A 129 18.58 17.73 14.87
N TYR A 130 18.51 16.72 15.74
CA TYR A 130 19.66 15.96 16.18
C TYR A 130 20.22 15.06 15.07
N ILE A 131 19.36 14.31 14.39
CA ILE A 131 19.74 13.48 13.24
C ILE A 131 20.41 14.34 12.16
N ASN A 132 19.86 15.53 11.85
CA ASN A 132 20.44 16.45 10.88
C ASN A 132 21.82 16.97 11.29
N SER A 133 22.08 17.09 12.60
CA SER A 133 23.37 17.54 13.13
C SER A 133 24.45 16.48 13.04
N LEU A 134 24.08 15.20 12.99
CA LEU A 134 25.00 14.09 12.72
C LEU A 134 25.39 14.07 11.25
N ASP A 135 24.39 14.01 10.37
CA ASP A 135 24.55 14.08 8.93
C ASP A 135 23.23 14.48 8.27
N SER A 136 23.26 15.44 7.34
CA SER A 136 22.04 15.90 6.67
C SER A 136 21.39 14.85 5.76
N SER A 137 22.16 13.87 5.27
CA SER A 137 21.66 12.77 4.45
C SER A 137 20.84 11.76 5.25
N TYR A 138 21.06 11.66 6.55
CA TYR A 138 20.43 10.63 7.40
C TYR A 138 18.91 10.75 7.48
N ILE A 139 18.36 11.96 7.43
CA ILE A 139 16.91 12.16 7.42
C ILE A 139 16.28 11.51 6.18
N TYR A 140 16.91 11.67 5.01
CA TYR A 140 16.39 11.11 3.76
C TYR A 140 16.48 9.58 3.77
N TRP A 141 17.59 9.03 4.26
CA TRP A 141 17.77 7.58 4.40
C TRP A 141 16.80 6.95 5.40
N TYR A 142 16.59 7.59 6.55
CA TYR A 142 15.59 7.14 7.52
C TYR A 142 14.17 7.22 6.91
N GLY A 143 13.84 8.32 6.24
CA GLY A 143 12.56 8.47 5.55
C GLY A 143 12.32 7.38 4.50
N ALA A 144 13.34 7.08 3.68
CA ALA A 144 13.28 6.00 2.71
C ALA A 144 13.09 4.62 3.39
N PHE A 145 13.75 4.39 4.52
CA PHE A 145 13.57 3.17 5.32
C PHE A 145 12.15 3.03 5.88
N VAL A 146 11.55 4.10 6.38
CA VAL A 146 10.15 4.11 6.84
C VAL A 146 9.22 3.77 5.67
N PHE A 147 9.41 4.41 4.52
CA PHE A 147 8.60 4.16 3.32
C PHE A 147 8.71 2.70 2.87
N LEU A 148 9.93 2.16 2.83
CA LEU A 148 10.19 0.76 2.52
C LEU A 148 9.55 -0.19 3.55
N SER A 149 9.55 0.18 4.83
CA SER A 149 8.91 -0.60 5.91
C SER A 149 7.39 -0.66 5.73
N VAL A 150 6.74 0.45 5.39
CA VAL A 150 5.30 0.49 5.08
C VAL A 150 5.01 -0.35 3.84
N TYR A 151 5.84 -0.26 2.81
CA TYR A 151 5.68 -1.08 1.60
C TYR A 151 5.79 -2.57 1.94
N ALA A 152 6.84 -3.00 2.65
CA ALA A 152 7.07 -4.40 3.00
C ALA A 152 5.91 -4.98 3.82
N LEU A 153 5.45 -4.28 4.86
CA LEU A 153 4.32 -4.69 5.69
C LEU A 153 3.04 -4.83 4.86
N THR A 154 2.71 -3.82 4.06
CA THR A 154 1.45 -3.84 3.30
C THR A 154 1.46 -4.81 2.13
N ASP A 155 2.62 -5.10 1.54
CA ASP A 155 2.78 -6.17 0.54
C ASP A 155 2.67 -7.57 1.17
N LEU A 156 3.11 -7.72 2.43
CA LEU A 156 2.87 -8.94 3.21
C LEU A 156 1.39 -9.11 3.56
N MET A 157 0.69 -8.03 3.94
CA MET A 157 -0.77 -8.02 4.15
C MET A 157 -1.53 -8.41 2.89
N ASP A 158 -1.02 -8.05 1.71
CA ASP A 158 -1.55 -8.49 0.42
C ASP A 158 -1.29 -9.98 0.10
N ARG A 159 -0.63 -10.73 1.01
CA ARG A 159 -0.20 -12.13 0.80
C ARG A 159 0.65 -12.29 -0.47
N ASN A 160 1.39 -11.25 -0.86
CA ASN A 160 2.21 -11.30 -2.06
C ASN A 160 3.44 -12.20 -1.86
N ARG A 161 3.69 -13.13 -2.79
CA ARG A 161 4.89 -13.99 -2.80
C ARG A 161 6.20 -13.21 -2.80
N TYR A 162 6.19 -11.97 -3.30
CA TYR A 162 7.36 -11.10 -3.36
C TYR A 162 7.55 -10.25 -2.10
N ALA A 163 6.67 -10.35 -1.11
CA ALA A 163 6.79 -9.61 0.15
C ALA A 163 8.11 -9.90 0.87
N ILE A 164 8.62 -11.14 0.76
CA ILE A 164 9.93 -11.52 1.33
C ILE A 164 11.09 -10.72 0.72
N ILE A 165 11.01 -10.35 -0.55
CA ILE A 165 12.06 -9.55 -1.21
C ILE A 165 12.10 -8.15 -0.57
N TRP A 166 10.94 -7.54 -0.36
CA TRP A 166 10.82 -6.22 0.26
C TRP A 166 11.26 -6.24 1.72
N GLU A 167 10.94 -7.29 2.46
CA GLU A 167 11.40 -7.45 3.84
C GLU A 167 12.92 -7.66 3.93
N VAL A 168 13.50 -8.44 3.01
CA VAL A 168 14.97 -8.61 2.93
C VAL A 168 15.65 -7.29 2.56
N LEU A 169 15.09 -6.50 1.64
CA LEU A 169 15.60 -5.17 1.30
C LEU A 169 15.51 -4.22 2.51
N ARG A 170 14.38 -4.22 3.23
CA ARG A 170 14.16 -3.42 4.43
C ARG A 170 15.18 -3.77 5.52
N CYS A 171 15.33 -5.05 5.84
CA CYS A 171 16.24 -5.50 6.89
C CYS A 171 17.70 -5.36 6.47
N GLY A 172 18.02 -5.58 5.19
CA GLY A 172 19.35 -5.33 4.64
C GLY A 172 19.76 -3.86 4.77
N LEU A 173 18.85 -2.93 4.48
CA LEU A 173 19.08 -1.50 4.67
C LEU A 173 19.26 -1.15 6.15
N ALA A 174 18.46 -1.74 7.05
CA ALA A 174 18.63 -1.55 8.49
C ALA A 174 19.97 -2.08 9.02
N PHE A 175 20.40 -3.27 8.59
CA PHE A 175 21.70 -3.82 8.96
C PHE A 175 22.85 -2.97 8.42
N TRP A 176 22.72 -2.43 7.21
CA TRP A 176 23.69 -1.49 6.68
C TRP A 176 23.82 -0.25 7.55
N PHE A 177 22.72 0.37 8.00
CA PHE A 177 22.79 1.50 8.94
C PHE A 177 23.44 1.13 10.27
N LEU A 178 23.04 0.00 10.87
CA LEU A 178 23.58 -0.47 12.15
C LEU A 178 25.07 -0.83 12.07
N TYR A 179 25.56 -1.21 10.89
CA TYR A 179 26.97 -1.49 10.62
C TYR A 179 27.76 -0.22 10.33
N ASP A 180 27.24 0.68 9.50
CA ASP A 180 27.95 1.90 9.11
C ASP A 180 28.04 2.91 10.26
N GLN A 181 26.89 3.22 10.89
CA GLN A 181 26.81 4.19 11.98
C GLN A 181 27.24 3.61 13.32
N GLN A 182 27.36 2.27 13.40
CA GLN A 182 27.51 1.52 14.65
C GLN A 182 26.41 1.83 15.70
N ASP A 183 25.32 2.46 15.28
CA ASP A 183 24.20 2.98 16.07
C ASP A 183 22.94 3.03 15.19
N TRP A 184 21.80 3.39 15.76
CA TRP A 184 20.57 3.70 15.04
C TRP A 184 20.28 5.20 15.12
N PHE A 185 20.86 5.98 14.19
CA PHE A 185 20.60 7.40 14.02
C PHE A 185 20.72 8.24 15.31
N GLY A 186 21.68 7.88 16.18
CA GLY A 186 21.96 8.59 17.41
C GLY A 186 21.12 8.14 18.62
N ILE A 187 20.42 7.00 18.55
CA ILE A 187 19.57 6.52 19.65
C ILE A 187 20.38 6.13 20.89
N SER A 188 21.66 5.74 20.71
CA SER A 188 22.61 5.43 21.79
C SER A 188 22.65 6.50 22.90
N LYS A 189 22.45 7.78 22.55
CA LYS A 189 22.38 8.90 23.52
C LYS A 189 21.28 8.72 24.57
N MET A 190 20.16 8.08 24.20
CA MET A 190 19.05 7.81 25.10
C MET A 190 19.12 6.38 25.65
N MET A 191 19.35 5.40 24.77
CA MET A 191 19.39 3.98 25.12
C MET A 191 20.17 3.17 24.07
N GLU A 192 21.00 2.24 24.55
CA GLU A 192 21.75 1.31 23.71
C GLU A 192 20.83 0.21 23.13
N LEU A 193 20.29 0.45 21.93
CA LEU A 193 19.34 -0.45 21.26
C LEU A 193 19.90 -1.26 20.09
N LYS A 194 21.18 -1.09 19.76
CA LYS A 194 21.79 -1.73 18.58
C LYS A 194 21.53 -3.24 18.49
N PHE A 195 21.80 -3.99 19.57
CA PHE A 195 21.61 -5.44 19.59
C PHE A 195 20.14 -5.85 19.55
N VAL A 196 19.27 -5.08 20.20
CA VAL A 196 17.81 -5.31 20.19
C VAL A 196 17.26 -5.14 18.78
N LEU A 197 17.63 -4.04 18.10
CA LEU A 197 17.22 -3.78 16.71
C LEU A 197 17.79 -4.83 15.75
N THR A 198 19.05 -5.22 15.93
CA THR A 198 19.67 -6.28 15.13
C THR A 198 18.90 -7.59 15.27
N GLY A 199 18.57 -7.99 16.50
CA GLY A 199 17.77 -9.19 16.77
C GLY A 199 16.36 -9.10 16.20
N TYR A 200 15.70 -7.93 16.32
CA TYR A 200 14.39 -7.70 15.72
C TYR A 200 14.41 -7.85 14.19
N PHE A 201 15.34 -7.21 13.48
CA PHE A 201 15.41 -7.32 12.02
C PHE A 201 15.72 -8.75 11.57
N GLY A 202 16.58 -9.47 12.30
CA GLY A 202 16.83 -10.89 12.04
C GLY A 202 15.57 -11.74 12.21
N LEU A 203 14.84 -11.56 13.30
CA LEU A 203 13.56 -12.22 13.54
C LEU A 203 12.51 -11.86 12.49
N SER A 204 12.48 -10.60 12.06
CA SER A 204 11.47 -10.07 11.14
C SER A 204 11.53 -10.75 9.77
N VAL A 205 12.74 -11.00 9.25
CA VAL A 205 12.94 -11.76 8.01
C VAL A 205 12.44 -13.20 8.15
N VAL A 206 12.76 -13.86 9.27
CA VAL A 206 12.38 -15.26 9.52
C VAL A 206 10.87 -15.41 9.63
N VAL A 207 10.21 -14.58 10.45
CA VAL A 207 8.76 -14.61 10.66
C VAL A 207 8.01 -14.28 9.37
N THR A 208 8.46 -13.26 8.64
CA THR A 208 7.88 -12.90 7.34
C THR A 208 8.04 -14.04 6.33
N GLY A 209 9.23 -14.65 6.26
CA GLY A 209 9.48 -15.80 5.38
C GLY A 209 8.57 -16.99 5.70
N TRP A 210 8.36 -17.26 6.99
CA TRP A 210 7.43 -18.29 7.44
C TRP A 210 5.99 -18.00 7.00
N PHE A 211 5.48 -16.78 7.21
CA PHE A 211 4.14 -16.39 6.73
C PHE A 211 3.99 -16.45 5.22
N VAL A 212 5.01 -16.05 4.45
CA VAL A 212 4.98 -16.13 2.99
C VAL A 212 4.87 -17.58 2.51
N VAL A 213 5.59 -18.50 3.16
CA VAL A 213 5.48 -19.94 2.85
C VAL A 213 4.11 -20.49 3.25
N GLU A 214 3.60 -20.11 4.42
CA GLU A 214 2.31 -20.57 4.92
C GLU A 214 1.16 -20.09 4.03
N HIS A 215 1.12 -18.79 3.72
CA HIS A 215 0.11 -18.22 2.82
C HIS A 215 0.13 -18.88 1.44
N ARG A 216 1.33 -19.22 0.93
CA ARG A 216 1.46 -19.92 -0.35
C ARG A 216 0.84 -21.33 -0.31
N LYS A 217 0.95 -22.05 0.81
CA LYS A 217 0.32 -23.37 0.98
C LYS A 217 -1.20 -23.23 1.05
N GLU A 218 -1.69 -22.33 1.90
CA GLU A 218 -3.13 -22.04 2.05
C GLU A 218 -3.78 -21.64 0.71
N ASP A 219 -3.11 -20.80 -0.09
CA ASP A 219 -3.61 -20.34 -1.38
C ASP A 219 -3.60 -21.47 -2.42
N ALA A 220 -2.61 -22.35 -2.39
CA ALA A 220 -2.55 -23.53 -3.26
C ALA A 220 -3.68 -24.52 -2.95
N GLU A 221 -3.90 -24.83 -1.67
CA GLU A 221 -4.98 -25.71 -1.22
C GLU A 221 -6.37 -25.16 -1.59
N PHE A 222 -6.57 -23.86 -1.41
CA PHE A 222 -7.82 -23.20 -1.77
C PHE A 222 -8.11 -23.27 -3.28
N ASN A 223 -7.09 -23.04 -4.12
CA ASN A 223 -7.25 -23.11 -5.57
C ASN A 223 -7.56 -24.54 -6.04
N ILE A 224 -6.96 -25.56 -5.42
CA ILE A 224 -7.27 -26.98 -5.69
C ILE A 224 -8.71 -27.30 -5.28
N ALA A 225 -9.13 -26.87 -4.08
CA ALA A 225 -10.49 -27.09 -3.59
C ALA A 225 -11.55 -26.44 -4.51
N LYS A 226 -11.29 -25.19 -4.96
CA LYS A 226 -12.17 -24.49 -5.89
C LYS A 226 -12.26 -25.20 -7.24
N SER A 227 -11.12 -25.60 -7.82
CA SER A 227 -11.09 -26.36 -9.07
C SER A 227 -11.88 -27.68 -8.97
N ASN A 228 -11.83 -28.36 -7.83
CA ASN A 228 -12.56 -29.62 -7.64
C ASN A 228 -14.07 -29.40 -7.40
N ALA A 229 -14.47 -28.24 -6.89
CA ALA A 229 -15.87 -27.86 -6.71
C ALA A 229 -16.53 -27.45 -8.03
N ASP A 230 -15.79 -26.76 -8.92
CA ASP A 230 -16.29 -26.34 -10.24
C ASP A 230 -16.41 -27.52 -11.25
N ILE A 231 -15.83 -28.69 -10.93
CA ILE A 231 -15.90 -29.92 -11.76
C ILE A 231 -17.09 -30.83 -11.37
N LYS A 232 -17.74 -30.59 -10.22
CA LYS A 232 -18.91 -31.36 -9.75
C LYS A 232 -20.21 -30.64 -10.05
#